data_AF-A0A914TBB6-F1
#
_entry.id   AF-A0A914TBB6-F1
#
_cell.length_a   1.000
_cell.length_b   1.000
_cell.length_c   1.000
_cell.angle_alpha   90.00
_cell.angle_beta   90.00
_cell.angle_gamma   90.00
#
_symmetry.space_group_name_H-M   'P 1'
#
loop_
_entity.id
_entity.type
_entity.pdbx_description
1 polymer ?
#
loop_
_entity_poly.entity_id
_entity_poly.type
_entity_poly.pdbx_seq_one_letter_code
_entity_poly.pdbx_strand_id
1 'polypeptide(L)'
;MSLSKILSAKALNDVLKTNSASLRILDCTYQVGPKPDPKEFREKYYGKFEELFKRNSVQRQTYLKSHIPTARHFDLDLAMYPGRFERFSLYEPEIFQRYAQLLGIYRDDQI
;
A
#
# COMPACT_ATOMS: atom_id res chain seq x y z
N MET A 1 -22.51 -4.42 -9.86
CA MET A 1 -21.30 -4.47 -10.71
C MET A 1 -20.71 -5.87 -10.62
N SER A 2 -20.45 -6.53 -11.76
CA SER A 2 -19.88 -7.88 -11.79
C SER A 2 -18.73 -7.93 -12.80
N LEU A 3 -17.53 -7.69 -12.29
CA LEU A 3 -16.31 -8.36 -12.75
C LEU A 3 -15.95 -9.32 -11.62
N SER A 4 -15.60 -10.55 -11.94
CA SER A 4 -14.97 -11.49 -11.02
C SER A 4 -13.83 -10.77 -10.29
N LYS A 5 -14.02 -10.40 -9.02
CA LYS A 5 -13.07 -9.64 -8.18
C LYS A 5 -11.77 -10.41 -7.87
N ILE A 6 -11.56 -11.54 -8.54
CA ILE A 6 -10.46 -12.47 -8.35
C ILE A 6 -9.92 -12.78 -9.74
N LEU A 7 -8.62 -12.55 -9.91
CA LEU A 7 -7.88 -12.83 -11.13
C LEU A 7 -6.92 -13.99 -10.86
N SER A 8 -6.84 -14.96 -11.78
CA SER A 8 -5.83 -16.02 -11.67
C SER A 8 -4.45 -15.48 -12.04
N ALA A 9 -3.39 -16.11 -11.53
CA ALA A 9 -2.01 -15.74 -11.89
C ALA A 9 -1.77 -15.82 -13.41
N LYS A 10 -2.40 -16.79 -14.10
CA LYS A 10 -2.34 -16.91 -15.56
C LYS A 10 -2.97 -15.71 -16.25
N ALA A 11 -4.19 -15.34 -15.85
CA ALA A 11 -4.89 -14.20 -16.44
C ALA A 11 -4.14 -12.88 -16.17
N LEU A 12 -3.57 -12.69 -14.98
CA LEU A 12 -2.72 -11.53 -14.68
C LEU A 12 -1.49 -11.49 -15.60
N ASN A 13 -0.79 -12.61 -15.76
CA ASN A 13 0.36 -12.71 -16.65
C ASN A 13 0.00 -12.40 -18.12
N ASP A 14 -1.18 -12.82 -18.57
CA ASP A 14 -1.65 -12.52 -19.93
C ASP A 14 -1.96 -11.02 -20.10
N VAL A 15 -2.58 -10.37 -19.11
CA VAL A 15 -2.79 -8.91 -19.11
C VAL A 15 -1.46 -8.15 -19.12
N LEU A 16 -0.49 -8.58 -18.31
CA LEU A 16 0.83 -7.95 -18.25
C LEU A 16 1.57 -7.97 -19.60
N LYS A 17 1.41 -9.03 -20.40
CA LYS A 17 2.01 -9.11 -21.75
C LYS A 17 1.39 -8.15 -22.75
N THR A 18 0.13 -7.77 -22.56
CA THR A 18 -0.58 -6.83 -23.45
C THR A 18 -0.28 -5.35 -23.15
N ASN A 19 0.53 -5.08 -22.12
CA ASN A 19 1.00 -3.75 -21.69
C ASN A 19 -0.12 -2.74 -21.42
N SER A 20 -0.92 -2.98 -20.37
CA SER A 20 -1.90 -2.01 -19.90
C SER A 20 -1.25 -0.92 -19.06
N ALA A 21 -1.02 0.26 -19.64
CA ALA A 21 -0.42 1.41 -18.96
C ALA A 21 -1.21 1.87 -17.71
N SER A 22 -2.51 1.57 -17.65
CA SER A 22 -3.40 1.90 -16.54
C SER A 22 -3.44 0.83 -15.44
N LEU A 23 -2.84 -0.35 -15.61
CA LEU A 23 -2.82 -1.37 -14.55
C LEU A 23 -1.77 -1.01 -13.47
N ARG A 24 -2.18 -1.07 -12.21
CA ARG A 24 -1.34 -0.90 -11.02
C ARG A 24 -1.48 -2.10 -10.11
N ILE A 25 -0.41 -2.86 -9.97
CA ILE A 25 -0.37 -3.99 -9.05
C ILE A 25 0.14 -3.48 -7.70
N LEU A 26 -0.57 -3.81 -6.62
CA LEU A 26 -0.18 -3.44 -5.26
C LEU A 26 0.20 -4.70 -4.48
N ASP A 27 1.41 -4.71 -3.93
CA ASP A 27 1.81 -5.70 -2.94
C ASP A 27 1.47 -5.18 -1.54
N CYS A 28 0.41 -5.75 -0.97
CA CYS A 28 -0.13 -5.40 0.35
C CYS A 28 0.34 -6.36 1.45
N THR A 29 1.48 -7.03 1.29
CA THR A 29 2.03 -7.94 2.31
C THR A 29 2.21 -7.20 3.63
N TYR A 30 1.73 -7.81 4.72
CA TYR A 30 1.85 -7.27 6.07
C TYR A 30 2.37 -8.33 7.03
N GLN A 31 3.31 -7.94 7.90
CA GLN A 31 3.76 -8.77 9.00
C GLN A 31 3.24 -8.22 10.33
N VAL A 32 2.55 -9.08 11.07
CA VAL A 32 2.05 -8.72 12.40
C VAL A 32 3.22 -8.50 13.36
N GLY A 33 3.29 -7.29 13.91
CA GLY A 33 4.18 -6.91 15.00
C GLY A 33 3.42 -6.27 16.16
N PRO A 34 4.11 -5.73 17.18
CA PRO A 34 3.49 -4.94 18.24
C PRO A 34 2.67 -3.76 17.69
N LYS A 35 1.62 -3.34 18.38
CA LYS A 35 0.85 -2.14 17.98
C LYS A 35 1.68 -0.91 18.35
N PRO A 36 1.98 0.01 17.41
CA PRO A 36 2.68 1.25 17.76
C PRO A 36 1.85 2.09 18.74
N ASP A 37 2.51 2.90 19.56
CA ASP A 37 1.80 3.80 20.48
C ASP A 37 1.00 4.85 19.69
N PRO A 38 -0.33 4.93 19.89
CA PRO A 38 -1.17 5.84 19.12
C PRO A 38 -0.85 7.32 19.34
N LYS A 39 -0.44 7.71 20.56
CA LYS A 39 -0.15 9.12 20.89
C LYS A 39 1.14 9.56 20.21
N GLU A 40 2.19 8.77 20.38
CA GLU A 40 3.48 9.03 19.76
C GLU A 40 3.36 9.06 18.23
N PHE A 41 2.63 8.11 17.64
CA PHE A 41 2.43 8.11 16.19
C PHE A 41 1.71 9.36 15.71
N ARG A 42 0.65 9.77 16.43
CA ARG A 42 -0.14 10.95 16.07
C ARG A 42 0.71 12.22 16.08
N GLU A 43 1.54 12.39 17.10
CA GLU A 43 2.39 13.59 17.26
C GLU A 43 3.57 13.61 16.28
N LYS A 44 4.23 12.46 16.09
CA LYS A 44 5.51 12.43 15.37
C LYS A 44 5.37 12.10 13.89
N TYR A 45 4.41 11.25 13.50
CA TYR A 45 4.44 10.57 12.20
C TYR A 45 3.17 10.71 11.35
N TYR A 46 2.06 11.15 11.93
CA TYR A 46 0.77 11.23 11.23
C TYR A 46 0.86 12.02 9.91
N GLY A 47 0.59 11.35 8.79
CA GLY A 47 0.60 11.94 7.45
C GLY A 47 1.99 12.33 6.92
N LYS A 48 3.09 12.00 7.63
CA LYS A 48 4.47 12.27 7.20
C LYS A 48 5.03 11.08 6.40
N PHE A 49 4.38 10.77 5.28
CA PHE A 49 4.65 9.55 4.53
C PHE A 49 6.09 9.46 4.03
N GLU A 50 6.70 10.56 3.62
CA GLU A 50 8.07 10.62 3.12
C GLU A 50 9.09 10.18 4.19
N GLU A 51 8.85 10.50 5.45
CA GLU A 51 9.67 10.04 6.57
C GLU A 51 9.39 8.56 6.90
N LEU A 52 8.13 8.16 6.84
CA LEU A 52 7.72 6.77 7.06
C LEU A 52 8.27 5.84 5.97
N PHE A 53 8.34 6.28 4.72
CA PHE A 53 8.89 5.52 3.58
C PHE A 53 10.37 5.15 3.74
N LYS A 54 11.12 5.96 4.49
CA LYS A 54 12.54 5.69 4.77
C LYS A 54 12.73 4.50 5.71
N ARG A 55 11.70 4.12 6.48
CA ARG A 55 11.77 3.01 7.42
C ARG A 55 12.01 1.70 6.69
N ASN A 56 12.80 0.84 7.32
CA ASN A 56 13.11 -0.48 6.81
C ASN A 56 12.24 -1.52 7.52
N SER A 57 10.97 -1.63 7.12
CA SER A 57 10.03 -2.62 7.66
C SER A 57 10.30 -4.01 7.09
N VAL A 58 9.85 -5.07 7.78
CA VAL A 58 10.07 -6.44 7.30
C VAL A 58 9.23 -6.74 6.05
N GLN A 59 8.02 -6.19 5.96
CA GLN A 59 7.20 -6.26 4.75
C GLN A 59 7.89 -5.60 3.55
N ARG A 60 8.58 -4.47 3.76
CA ARG A 60 9.37 -3.82 2.71
C ARG A 60 10.56 -4.68 2.28
N GLN A 61 11.27 -5.30 3.22
CA GLN A 61 12.35 -6.22 2.88
C GLN A 61 11.86 -7.43 2.08
N THR A 62 10.70 -7.97 2.45
CA THR A 62 10.05 -9.08 1.73
C THR A 62 9.73 -8.68 0.29
N TYR A 63 9.07 -7.52 0.11
CA TYR A 63 8.78 -6.96 -1.21
C TYR A 63 10.06 -6.74 -2.04
N LEU A 64 11.11 -6.18 -1.45
CA LEU A 64 12.38 -5.93 -2.15
C LEU A 64 13.08 -7.23 -2.55
N LYS A 65 12.93 -8.30 -1.77
CA LYS A 65 13.48 -9.62 -2.09
C LYS A 65 12.81 -10.24 -3.31
N SER A 66 11.48 -10.14 -3.42
CA SER A 66 10.72 -10.62 -4.57
C SER A 66 9.32 -10.00 -4.60
N HIS A 67 8.90 -9.55 -5.77
CA HIS A 67 7.55 -9.07 -6.04
C HIS A 67 7.20 -9.31 -7.51
N ILE A 68 5.90 -9.20 -7.84
CA ILE A 68 5.43 -9.23 -9.24
C ILE A 68 6.03 -8.01 -9.98
N PRO A 69 6.52 -8.15 -11.22
CA PRO A 69 7.02 -7.01 -11.99
C PRO A 69 6.02 -5.85 -12.02
N THR A 70 6.54 -4.63 -11.94
CA THR A 70 5.78 -3.35 -11.89
C THR A 70 4.87 -3.15 -10.69
N ALA A 71 4.76 -4.13 -9.77
CA ALA A 71 4.04 -3.94 -8.52
C ALA A 71 4.64 -2.79 -7.69
N ARG A 72 3.81 -2.18 -6.86
CA ARG A 72 4.21 -1.16 -5.89
C ARG A 72 3.99 -1.69 -4.48
N HIS A 73 4.92 -1.42 -3.58
CA HIS A 73 4.75 -1.78 -2.18
C HIS A 73 3.71 -0.88 -1.52
N PHE A 74 2.54 -1.44 -1.21
CA PHE A 74 1.49 -0.79 -0.45
C PHE A 74 1.64 -1.20 1.02
N ASP A 75 2.44 -0.43 1.77
CA ASP A 75 2.72 -0.69 3.18
C ASP A 75 1.54 -0.25 4.05
N LEU A 76 0.87 -1.21 4.69
CA LEU A 76 -0.28 -0.95 5.56
C LEU A 76 0.07 -0.06 6.77
N ASP A 77 1.31 -0.10 7.27
CA ASP A 77 1.74 0.77 8.36
C ASP A 77 1.88 2.25 7.93
N LEU A 78 1.94 2.50 6.61
CA LEU A 78 1.93 3.84 6.02
C LEU A 78 0.54 4.22 5.51
N ALA A 79 -0.17 3.29 4.89
CA ALA A 79 -1.50 3.51 4.33
C ALA A 79 -2.57 3.79 5.39
N MET A 80 -2.32 3.37 6.63
CA MET A 80 -3.20 3.52 7.78
C MET A 80 -2.39 4.07 8.98
N TYR A 81 -3.07 4.36 10.09
CA TYR A 81 -2.39 4.75 11.33
C TYR A 81 -2.92 3.95 12.52
N PRO A 82 -2.11 3.78 13.59
CA PRO A 82 -2.56 3.17 14.84
C PRO A 82 -3.57 4.07 15.55
N GLY A 83 -4.84 3.66 15.53
CA GLY A 83 -5.90 4.28 16.30
C GLY A 83 -5.77 4.06 17.79
N ARG A 84 -6.60 4.76 18.57
CA ARG A 84 -6.64 4.60 20.03
C ARG A 84 -6.95 3.16 20.42
N PHE A 85 -7.90 2.53 19.75
CA PHE A 85 -8.37 1.17 20.08
C PHE A 85 -7.95 0.18 19.01
N GLU A 86 -8.12 0.54 17.74
CA GLU A 86 -7.78 -0.25 16.57
C GLU A 86 -6.30 -0.08 16.15
N ARG A 87 -5.75 -1.08 15.45
CA ARG A 87 -4.41 -1.00 14.85
C ARG A 87 -4.39 -0.18 13.57
N PHE A 88 -5.50 -0.20 12.85
CA PHE A 88 -5.60 0.27 11.47
C PHE A 88 -6.78 1.21 11.33
N SER A 89 -6.53 2.48 11.60
CA SER A 89 -7.44 3.58 11.33
C SER A 89 -7.17 4.16 9.95
N LEU A 90 -8.23 4.62 9.29
CA LEU A 90 -8.15 5.27 7.99
C LEU A 90 -7.80 6.76 8.16
N TYR A 91 -6.86 7.24 7.37
CA TYR A 91 -6.62 8.68 7.24
C TYR A 91 -7.82 9.38 6.59
N GLU A 92 -7.93 10.69 6.83
CA GLU A 92 -8.79 11.55 6.01
C GLU A 92 -8.39 11.45 4.52
N PRO A 93 -9.35 11.55 3.59
CA PRO A 93 -9.12 11.32 2.16
C PRO A 93 -7.96 12.16 1.58
N GLU A 94 -7.85 13.43 1.94
CA GLU A 94 -6.84 14.35 1.42
C GLU A 94 -5.43 14.01 1.91
N ILE A 95 -5.33 13.36 3.07
CA ILE A 95 -4.06 12.88 3.60
C ILE A 95 -3.71 11.58 2.88
N PHE A 96 -4.64 10.62 2.81
CA PHE A 96 -4.41 9.34 2.13
C PHE A 96 -4.04 9.54 0.65
N GLN A 97 -4.64 10.52 -0.03
CA GLN A 97 -4.34 10.84 -1.42
C GLN A 97 -2.85 11.13 -1.64
N ARG A 98 -2.15 11.75 -0.68
CA ARG A 98 -0.69 11.99 -0.79
C ARG A 98 0.09 10.69 -0.82
N TYR A 99 -0.31 9.72 -0.01
CA TYR A 99 0.30 8.38 -0.03
C TYR A 99 0.05 7.67 -1.37
N ALA A 100 -1.19 7.71 -1.88
CA ALA A 100 -1.52 7.15 -3.19
C ALA A 100 -0.70 7.79 -4.34
N GLN A 101 -0.51 9.11 -4.29
CA GLN A 101 0.33 9.85 -5.25
C GLN A 101 1.80 9.44 -5.17
N LEU A 102 2.35 9.22 -3.97
CA LEU A 102 3.71 8.71 -3.79
C LEU A 102 3.89 7.30 -4.39
N LEU A 103 2.83 6.50 -4.41
CA LEU A 103 2.82 5.20 -5.09
C LEU A 103 2.60 5.28 -6.60
N GLY A 104 2.34 6.48 -7.14
CA GLY A 104 2.04 6.69 -8.55
C GLY A 104 0.66 6.18 -8.96
N ILE A 105 -0.31 6.18 -8.03
CA ILE A 105 -1.69 5.78 -8.27
C ILE A 105 -2.51 7.03 -8.63
N TYR A 106 -3.22 6.96 -9.74
CA TYR A 106 -4.07 8.04 -10.27
C TYR A 106 -5.50 7.57 -10.51
N ARG A 107 -6.41 8.52 -10.77
CA ARG A 107 -7.86 8.28 -10.83
C ARG A 107 -8.28 7.21 -11.85
N ASP A 108 -7.59 7.14 -12.98
CA ASP A 108 -7.94 6.25 -14.09
C ASP A 108 -7.17 4.92 -14.06
N ASP A 109 -6.37 4.68 -13.01
CA ASP A 109 -5.67 3.42 -12.82
C ASP A 109 -6.65 2.30 -12.44
N GLN A 110 -6.43 1.12 -13.03
CA GLN A 110 -7.04 -0.13 -12.61
C GLN A 110 -6.13 -0.79 -11.58
N ILE A 111 -6.69 -1.18 -10.43
CA ILE A 111 -5.97 -1.82 -9.33
C ILE A 111 -6.44 -3.28 -9.19
#